data_AF-A0A651FAT6-F1
#
_entry.id   AF-A0A651FAT6-F1
#
_cell.length_a   1.000
_cell.length_b   1.000
_cell.length_c   1.000
_cell.angle_alpha   90.00
_cell.angle_beta   90.00
_cell.angle_gamma   90.00
#
_symmetry.space_group_name_H-M   'P 1'
#
loop_
_entity.id
_entity.type
_entity.pdbx_description
1 polymer ?
#
loop_
_entity_poly.entity_id
_entity_poly.type
_entity_poly.pdbx_seq_one_letter_code
_entity_poly.pdbx_strand_id
1 'polypeptide(L)'
;MLGGLALALLLLGLILSGMAGKDLVFAWLEKGVGDGDRARAEQEQRLGQYEADTRSRVAQVQGRSLFFVPPSPEQIAQVAEPEPEPEPEPEPGPPPAPTRYAGPAVIAVVNNAVWIASGKMIPVGEEAEGVRVVNVDNAPWSVRLEWRAVEFDVPLFERTTPRFLQASESATGS
;
A
#
# COMPACT_ATOMS: atom_id res chain seq x y z
N MET A 1 -10.35 98.19 33.91
CA MET A 1 -9.28 97.25 34.33
C MET A 1 -9.61 95.79 34.01
N LEU A 2 -10.22 95.47 32.84
CA LEU A 2 -10.53 94.07 32.47
C LEU A 2 -9.61 93.49 31.37
N GLY A 3 -8.92 94.33 30.58
CA GLY A 3 -8.08 93.86 29.47
C GLY A 3 -6.79 93.14 29.91
N GLY A 4 -6.22 93.50 31.06
CA GLY A 4 -4.94 92.92 31.52
C GLY A 4 -5.06 91.48 32.02
N LEU A 5 -6.19 91.13 32.64
CA LEU A 5 -6.40 89.81 33.25
C LEU A 5 -6.70 88.73 32.20
N ALA A 6 -7.41 89.10 31.13
CA ALA A 6 -7.64 88.22 29.98
C ALA A 6 -6.33 87.90 29.23
N LEU A 7 -5.43 88.89 29.11
CA LEU A 7 -4.13 88.69 28.46
C LEU A 7 -3.20 87.79 29.28
N ALA A 8 -3.20 87.94 30.61
CA ALA A 8 -2.38 87.12 31.50
C ALA A 8 -2.78 85.64 31.50
N LEU A 9 -4.08 85.35 31.47
CA LEU A 9 -4.58 83.97 31.40
C LEU A 9 -4.29 83.31 30.04
N LEU A 10 -4.36 84.07 28.96
CA LEU A 10 -3.98 83.58 27.62
C LEU A 10 -2.50 83.24 27.56
N LEU A 11 -1.63 84.09 28.12
CA LEU A 11 -0.19 83.83 28.18
C LEU A 11 0.14 82.61 29.06
N LEU A 12 -0.53 82.45 30.20
CA LEU A 12 -0.33 81.29 31.08
C LEU A 12 -0.77 79.97 30.42
N GLY A 13 -1.90 79.99 29.69
CA GLY A 13 -2.38 78.84 28.92
C GLY A 13 -1.43 78.44 27.79
N LEU A 14 -0.82 79.42 27.12
CA LEU A 14 0.15 79.18 26.04
C LEU A 14 1.46 78.59 26.57
N ILE A 15 1.92 79.04 27.76
CA ILE A 15 3.12 78.51 28.41
C ILE A 15 2.89 77.07 28.90
N LEU A 16 1.75 76.78 29.52
CA LEU A 16 1.39 75.42 29.96
C LEU A 16 1.19 74.46 28.77
N SER A 17 0.62 74.93 27.65
CA SER A 17 0.51 74.15 26.42
C SER A 17 1.87 73.87 25.76
N GLY A 18 2.81 74.80 25.86
CA GLY A 18 4.18 74.62 25.37
C GLY A 18 4.96 73.55 26.17
N MET A 19 4.72 73.43 27.48
CA MET A 19 5.39 72.43 28.31
C MET A 19 4.84 71.00 28.16
N ALA A 20 3.58 70.82 27.79
CA ALA A 20 3.01 69.49 27.53
C ALA A 20 3.34 68.98 26.10
N GLY A 21 3.46 69.88 25.12
CA GLY A 21 3.80 69.51 23.75
C GLY A 21 5.24 69.01 23.58
N LYS A 22 6.19 69.59 24.33
CA LYS A 22 7.61 69.18 24.25
C LYS A 22 7.84 67.73 24.68
N ASP A 23 7.10 67.24 25.67
CA ASP A 23 7.32 65.88 26.21
C ASP A 23 6.77 64.82 25.25
N LEU A 24 5.69 65.13 24.53
CA LEU A 24 5.10 64.27 23.50
C LEU A 24 5.96 64.23 22.22
N VAL A 25 6.57 65.36 21.84
CA VAL A 25 7.51 65.44 20.71
C VAL A 25 8.81 64.69 21.03
N PHE A 26 9.33 64.81 22.25
CA PHE A 26 10.52 64.06 22.68
C PHE A 26 10.27 62.55 22.76
N ALA A 27 9.12 62.11 23.30
CA ALA A 27 8.76 60.69 23.35
C ALA A 27 8.60 60.07 21.95
N TRP A 28 8.11 60.86 20.97
CA TRP A 28 8.04 60.43 19.57
C TRP A 28 9.43 60.35 18.92
N LEU A 29 10.35 61.24 19.28
CA LEU A 29 11.71 61.27 18.74
C LEU A 29 12.62 60.17 19.33
N GLU A 30 12.48 59.82 20.61
CA GLU A 30 13.24 58.73 21.24
C GLU A 30 12.89 57.35 20.67
N LYS A 31 11.61 57.14 20.31
CA LYS A 31 11.16 55.87 19.73
C LYS A 31 11.77 55.60 18.35
N GLY A 32 12.21 56.63 17.62
CA GLY A 32 12.79 56.49 16.28
C GLY A 32 14.29 56.19 16.26
N VAL A 33 15.05 56.61 17.27
CA VAL A 33 16.52 56.49 17.26
C VAL A 33 17.00 55.16 17.85
N GLY A 34 16.35 54.64 18.90
CA GLY A 34 16.74 53.35 19.51
C GLY A 34 16.21 52.10 18.79
N ASP A 35 15.13 52.23 18.02
CA ASP A 35 14.51 51.11 17.28
C ASP A 35 15.32 50.75 16.02
N GLY A 36 15.90 51.75 15.36
CA GLY A 36 16.77 51.55 14.20
C GLY A 36 18.05 50.78 14.53
N ASP A 37 18.70 51.09 15.65
CA ASP A 37 19.94 50.42 16.04
C ASP A 37 19.71 48.98 16.52
N ARG A 38 18.58 48.73 17.22
CA ARG A 38 18.16 47.36 17.57
C ARG A 38 17.78 46.56 16.33
N ALA A 39 16.99 47.13 15.42
CA ALA A 39 16.62 46.48 14.18
C ALA A 39 17.84 46.15 13.30
N ARG A 40 18.85 47.04 13.27
CA ARG A 40 20.14 46.79 12.60
C ARG A 40 20.94 45.68 13.28
N ALA A 41 21.07 45.70 14.61
CA ALA A 41 21.78 44.66 15.34
C ALA A 41 21.13 43.27 15.16
N GLU A 42 19.80 43.20 15.20
CA GLU A 42 19.06 41.97 14.90
C GLU A 42 19.22 41.52 13.45
N GLN A 43 19.23 42.47 12.51
CA GLN A 43 19.48 42.18 11.10
C GLN A 43 20.89 41.63 10.88
N GLU A 44 21.92 42.22 11.50
CA GLU A 44 23.30 41.73 11.46
C GLU A 44 23.44 40.33 12.06
N GLN A 45 22.77 40.06 13.20
CA GLN A 45 22.75 38.72 13.79
C GLN A 45 22.09 37.68 12.88
N ARG A 46 20.95 38.02 12.26
CA ARG A 46 20.30 37.13 11.28
C ARG A 46 21.21 36.88 10.08
N LEU A 47 21.83 37.93 9.53
CA LEU A 47 22.77 37.79 8.42
C LEU A 47 23.93 36.87 8.79
N GLY A 48 24.51 37.00 9.98
CA GLY A 48 25.56 36.11 10.46
C GLY A 48 25.14 34.65 10.57
N GLN A 49 23.92 34.38 11.07
CA GLN A 49 23.37 33.03 11.11
C GLN A 49 23.14 32.45 9.70
N TYR A 50 22.59 33.25 8.78
CA TYR A 50 22.40 32.85 7.38
C TYR A 50 23.73 32.56 6.68
N GLU A 51 24.75 33.39 6.90
CA GLU A 51 26.08 33.14 6.33
C GLU A 51 26.69 31.85 6.86
N ALA A 52 26.56 31.58 8.16
CA ALA A 52 27.08 30.35 8.77
C ALA A 52 26.37 29.09 8.23
N ASP A 53 25.04 29.12 8.15
CA ASP A 53 24.23 28.01 7.63
C ASP A 53 24.51 27.80 6.13
N THR A 54 24.52 28.88 5.35
CA THR A 54 24.81 28.83 3.91
C THR A 54 26.21 28.27 3.66
N ARG A 55 27.23 28.72 4.42
CA ARG A 55 28.60 28.24 4.29
C ARG A 55 28.69 26.73 4.56
N SER A 56 28.00 26.25 5.59
CA SER A 56 27.95 24.81 5.91
C SER A 56 27.33 24.00 4.77
N ARG A 57 26.19 24.46 4.21
CA ARG A 57 25.52 23.79 3.08
C ARG A 57 26.36 23.78 1.81
N VAL A 58 27.02 24.90 1.50
CA VAL A 58 27.93 24.98 0.34
C VAL A 58 29.09 24.01 0.53
N ALA A 59 29.69 23.93 1.72
CA ALA A 59 30.77 22.98 2.01
C ALA A 59 30.34 21.51 1.83
N GLN A 60 29.06 21.20 2.08
CA GLN A 60 28.53 19.85 1.87
C GLN A 60 28.43 19.45 0.40
N VAL A 61 28.38 20.39 -0.55
CA VAL A 61 28.25 20.09 -2.00
C VAL A 61 29.52 20.43 -2.78
N GLN A 62 30.35 21.33 -2.24
CA GLN A 62 31.59 21.75 -2.88
C GLN A 62 32.56 20.56 -3.00
N GLY A 63 32.92 20.20 -4.24
CA GLY A 63 33.82 19.08 -4.53
C GLY A 63 33.14 17.72 -4.65
N ARG A 64 31.80 17.63 -4.58
CA ARG A 64 31.05 16.39 -4.81
C ARG A 64 30.47 16.35 -6.22
N SER A 65 30.55 15.20 -6.87
CA SER A 65 29.92 14.98 -8.17
C SER A 65 28.39 14.90 -8.01
N LEU A 66 27.63 15.58 -8.87
CA LEU A 66 26.17 15.43 -8.95
C LEU A 66 25.73 14.02 -9.37
N PHE A 67 26.65 13.22 -9.91
CA PHE A 67 26.38 11.87 -10.41
C PHE A 67 26.79 10.78 -9.43
N PHE A 68 27.38 11.14 -8.28
CA PHE A 68 27.81 10.18 -7.28
C PHE A 68 27.05 10.40 -5.97
N VAL A 69 26.18 9.45 -5.65
CA VAL A 69 25.44 9.44 -4.39
C VAL A 69 26.44 9.13 -3.26
N PRO A 70 26.55 9.97 -2.21
CA PRO A 70 27.42 9.66 -1.10
C PRO A 70 26.97 8.36 -0.43
N PRO A 71 27.87 7.62 0.24
CA PRO A 71 27.43 6.65 1.22
C PRO A 71 26.55 7.37 2.25
N SER A 72 25.42 6.76 2.62
CA SER A 72 24.59 7.27 3.71
C SER A 72 25.47 7.39 4.95
N PRO A 73 25.36 8.47 5.75
CA PRO A 73 25.99 8.48 7.07
C PRO A 73 25.52 7.22 7.79
N GLU A 74 26.44 6.30 8.04
CA GLU A 74 26.15 5.08 8.75
C GLU A 74 25.64 5.52 10.12
N GLN A 75 24.35 5.30 10.38
CA GLN A 75 23.90 5.27 11.76
C GLN A 75 24.83 4.28 12.42
N ILE A 76 25.58 4.72 13.45
CA ILE A 76 26.40 3.81 14.23
C ILE A 76 25.42 2.80 14.77
N ALA A 77 25.30 1.67 14.07
CA ALA A 77 24.58 0.53 14.54
C ALA A 77 25.30 0.18 15.82
N GLN A 78 24.62 0.37 16.96
CA GLN A 78 25.02 -0.29 18.19
C GLN A 78 25.32 -1.72 17.77
N VAL A 79 26.56 -2.18 17.99
CA VAL A 79 27.01 -3.49 17.55
C VAL A 79 25.98 -4.49 18.07
N ALA A 80 25.11 -4.94 17.17
CA ALA A 80 24.07 -5.88 17.50
C ALA A 80 24.81 -7.16 17.87
N GLU A 81 24.52 -7.68 19.06
CA GLU A 81 24.90 -9.04 19.43
C GLU A 81 24.50 -9.97 18.28
N PRO A 82 25.35 -10.92 17.84
CA PRO A 82 25.04 -11.76 16.70
C PRO A 82 23.71 -12.46 16.96
N GLU A 83 22.73 -12.15 16.10
CA GLU A 83 21.41 -12.75 16.15
C GLU A 83 21.59 -14.28 16.02
N PRO A 84 20.95 -15.10 16.86
CA PRO A 84 21.04 -16.55 16.73
C PRO A 84 20.62 -16.96 15.33
N GLU A 85 21.36 -17.89 14.72
CA GLU A 85 21.04 -18.39 13.38
C GLU A 85 19.57 -18.82 13.32
N PRO A 86 18.83 -18.43 12.26
CA PRO A 86 17.43 -18.81 12.13
C PRO A 86 17.32 -20.33 12.10
N GLU A 87 16.41 -20.87 12.91
CA GLU A 87 16.07 -22.29 12.85
C GLU A 87 15.67 -22.65 11.41
N PRO A 88 16.05 -23.85 10.91
CA PRO A 88 15.69 -24.27 9.57
C PRO A 88 14.16 -24.25 9.43
N GLU A 89 13.67 -23.54 8.41
CA GLU A 89 12.24 -23.54 8.08
C GLU A 89 11.76 -24.98 7.89
N PRO A 90 10.61 -25.35 8.46
CA PRO A 90 10.05 -26.68 8.25
C PRO A 90 9.83 -26.90 6.75
N GLU A 91 10.27 -28.06 6.25
CA GLU A 91 10.07 -28.40 4.84
C GLU A 91 8.58 -28.29 4.49
N PRO A 92 8.24 -27.69 3.34
CA PRO A 92 6.85 -27.60 2.92
C PRO A 92 6.26 -29.02 2.84
N GLY A 93 5.16 -29.22 3.56
CA GLY A 93 4.46 -30.51 3.58
C GLY A 93 4.00 -30.95 2.18
N PRO A 94 3.62 -32.23 2.01
CA PRO A 94 3.17 -32.74 0.73
C PRO A 94 1.97 -31.94 0.19
N PRO A 95 1.84 -31.81 -1.15
CA PRO A 95 0.73 -31.09 -1.74
C PRO A 95 -0.60 -31.75 -1.34
N PRO A 96 -1.67 -30.95 -1.17
CA PRO A 96 -2.98 -31.48 -0.79
C PRO A 96 -3.51 -32.44 -1.85
N ALA A 97 -4.29 -33.43 -1.40
CA ALA A 97 -4.96 -34.38 -2.27
C ALA A 97 -5.93 -33.66 -3.23
N PRO A 98 -6.07 -34.13 -4.48
CA PRO A 98 -6.99 -33.53 -5.45
C PRO A 98 -8.46 -33.70 -5.02
N THR A 99 -9.23 -32.63 -5.12
CA THR A 99 -10.68 -32.63 -4.83
C THR A 99 -11.55 -32.93 -6.05
N ARG A 100 -11.00 -32.77 -7.25
CA ARG A 100 -11.67 -33.06 -8.52
C ARG A 100 -10.77 -33.90 -9.42
N TYR A 101 -11.40 -34.75 -10.22
CA TYR A 101 -10.69 -35.50 -11.25
C TYR A 101 -10.16 -34.53 -12.31
N ALA A 102 -8.84 -34.53 -12.51
CA ALA A 102 -8.16 -33.79 -13.57
C ALA A 102 -7.17 -34.69 -14.34
N GLY A 103 -7.44 -35.99 -14.31
CA GLY A 103 -6.67 -36.99 -15.05
C GLY A 103 -7.06 -37.04 -16.54
N PRO A 104 -6.51 -38.01 -17.28
CA PRO A 104 -6.86 -38.28 -18.67
C PRO A 104 -8.37 -38.36 -18.91
N ALA A 105 -8.87 -37.73 -19.99
CA ALA A 105 -10.29 -37.71 -20.29
C ALA A 105 -10.80 -39.13 -20.63
N VAL A 106 -11.85 -39.57 -19.94
CA VAL A 106 -12.55 -40.81 -20.26
C VAL A 106 -13.62 -40.54 -21.31
N ILE A 107 -13.64 -41.34 -22.37
CA ILE A 107 -14.53 -41.15 -23.52
C ILE A 107 -15.58 -42.24 -23.67
N ALA A 108 -15.32 -43.45 -23.18
CA ALA A 108 -16.27 -44.57 -23.23
C ALA A 108 -15.94 -45.67 -22.22
N VAL A 109 -16.93 -46.54 -21.96
CA VAL A 109 -16.76 -47.80 -21.24
C VAL A 109 -17.29 -48.92 -22.14
N VAL A 110 -16.45 -49.91 -22.44
CA VAL A 110 -16.77 -51.04 -23.34
C VAL A 110 -16.19 -52.31 -22.75
N ASN A 111 -16.98 -53.39 -22.68
CA ASN A 111 -16.54 -54.71 -22.21
C ASN A 111 -15.75 -54.68 -20.88
N ASN A 112 -16.28 -53.95 -19.88
CA ASN A 112 -15.65 -53.81 -18.57
C ASN A 112 -14.26 -53.14 -18.62
N ALA A 113 -14.03 -52.30 -19.63
CA ALA A 113 -12.81 -51.54 -19.81
C ALA A 113 -13.11 -50.08 -20.17
N VAL A 114 -12.26 -49.18 -19.68
CA VAL A 114 -12.39 -47.73 -19.83
C VAL A 114 -11.52 -47.28 -20.98
N TRP A 115 -12.11 -46.54 -21.91
CA TRP A 115 -11.41 -45.92 -23.03
C TRP A 115 -11.06 -44.47 -22.66
N ILE A 116 -9.78 -44.17 -22.72
CA ILE A 116 -9.24 -42.82 -22.52
C ILE A 116 -9.10 -42.13 -23.89
N ALA A 117 -9.19 -40.80 -23.90
CA ALA A 117 -9.02 -39.97 -25.10
C ALA A 117 -7.68 -40.20 -25.83
N SER A 118 -6.66 -40.75 -25.15
CA SER A 118 -5.40 -41.19 -25.77
C SER A 118 -5.57 -42.38 -26.74
N GLY A 119 -6.75 -43.02 -26.73
CA GLY A 119 -7.03 -44.26 -27.46
C GLY A 119 -6.65 -45.53 -26.67
N LYS A 120 -6.11 -45.38 -25.45
CA LYS A 120 -5.77 -46.51 -24.59
C LYS A 120 -7.01 -47.04 -23.88
N MET A 121 -7.13 -48.37 -23.85
CA MET A 121 -8.14 -49.09 -23.10
C MET A 121 -7.52 -49.64 -21.81
N ILE A 122 -8.19 -49.41 -20.68
CA ILE A 122 -7.77 -49.89 -19.36
C ILE A 122 -8.87 -50.81 -18.81
N PRO A 123 -8.62 -52.12 -18.63
CA PRO A 123 -9.60 -53.00 -17.99
C PRO A 123 -9.74 -52.70 -16.50
N VAL A 124 -10.89 -53.08 -15.92
CA VAL A 124 -11.11 -52.96 -14.47
C VAL A 124 -10.03 -53.72 -13.69
N GLY A 125 -9.48 -53.07 -12.67
CA GLY A 125 -8.40 -53.59 -11.83
C GLY A 125 -7.00 -53.27 -12.34
N GLU A 126 -6.86 -52.77 -13.57
CA GLU A 126 -5.55 -52.35 -14.11
C GLU A 126 -5.35 -50.85 -14.01
N GLU A 127 -4.07 -50.46 -14.07
CA GLU A 127 -3.61 -49.08 -14.06
C GLU A 127 -2.87 -48.76 -15.34
N ALA A 128 -3.23 -47.62 -15.94
CA ALA A 128 -2.43 -47.03 -17.00
C ALA A 128 -2.57 -45.51 -17.00
N GLU A 129 -1.51 -44.82 -17.44
CA GLU A 129 -1.46 -43.35 -17.50
C GLU A 129 -1.77 -42.69 -16.13
N GLY A 130 -1.41 -43.38 -15.03
CA GLY A 130 -1.65 -42.93 -13.66
C GLY A 130 -3.11 -42.98 -13.22
N VAL A 131 -3.96 -43.69 -13.97
CA VAL A 131 -5.37 -43.93 -13.65
C VAL A 131 -5.60 -45.43 -13.49
N ARG A 132 -6.16 -45.84 -12.36
CA ARG A 132 -6.61 -47.21 -12.11
C ARG A 132 -8.12 -47.28 -12.18
N VAL A 133 -8.64 -48.27 -12.90
CA VAL A 133 -10.08 -48.48 -13.00
C VAL A 133 -10.55 -49.32 -11.82
N VAL A 134 -11.31 -48.71 -10.91
CA VAL A 134 -11.79 -49.37 -9.69
C VAL A 134 -13.06 -50.15 -9.98
N ASN A 135 -14.05 -49.51 -10.62
CA ASN A 135 -15.36 -50.09 -10.82
C ASN A 135 -16.12 -49.39 -11.97
N VAL A 136 -16.91 -50.15 -12.73
CA VAL A 136 -17.69 -49.68 -13.90
C VAL A 136 -19.19 -49.98 -13.80
N ASP A 137 -19.71 -50.31 -12.61
CA ASP A 137 -21.08 -50.76 -12.39
C ASP A 137 -22.13 -49.70 -12.76
N ASN A 138 -21.77 -48.41 -12.73
CA ASN A 138 -22.66 -47.32 -13.13
C ASN A 138 -22.50 -46.92 -14.62
N ALA A 139 -21.84 -47.76 -15.42
CA ALA A 139 -21.80 -47.59 -16.87
C ALA A 139 -23.22 -47.66 -17.47
N PRO A 140 -23.50 -46.92 -18.56
CA PRO A 140 -22.58 -46.02 -19.25
C PRO A 140 -22.41 -44.65 -18.58
N TRP A 141 -23.19 -44.32 -17.54
CA TRP A 141 -23.32 -42.94 -17.05
C TRP A 141 -22.14 -42.41 -16.25
N SER A 142 -21.51 -43.24 -15.43
CA SER A 142 -20.29 -42.85 -14.72
C SER A 142 -19.39 -44.06 -14.44
N VAL A 143 -18.15 -43.78 -14.09
CA VAL A 143 -17.12 -44.77 -13.78
C VAL A 143 -16.32 -44.36 -12.54
N ARG A 144 -15.97 -45.33 -11.69
CA ARG A 144 -15.12 -45.09 -10.53
C ARG A 144 -13.65 -45.35 -10.89
N LEU A 145 -12.83 -44.32 -10.73
CA LEU A 145 -11.41 -44.33 -11.09
C LEU A 145 -10.57 -43.87 -9.90
N GLU A 146 -9.40 -44.45 -9.73
CA GLU A 146 -8.39 -43.96 -8.79
C GLU A 146 -7.33 -43.17 -9.57
N TRP A 147 -7.09 -41.92 -9.17
CA TRP A 147 -6.08 -41.04 -9.75
C TRP A 147 -5.36 -40.31 -8.63
N ARG A 148 -4.03 -40.38 -8.61
CA ARG A 148 -3.18 -39.83 -7.52
C ARG A 148 -3.61 -40.32 -6.13
N ALA A 149 -3.88 -41.63 -6.00
CA ALA A 149 -4.33 -42.29 -4.77
C ALA A 149 -5.66 -41.76 -4.19
N VAL A 150 -6.48 -41.10 -5.02
CA VAL A 150 -7.83 -40.65 -4.66
C VAL A 150 -8.83 -41.26 -5.64
N GLU A 151 -9.93 -41.80 -5.10
CA GLU A 151 -11.03 -42.31 -5.91
C GLU A 151 -11.97 -41.18 -6.34
N PHE A 152 -12.37 -41.20 -7.60
CA PHE A 152 -13.28 -40.26 -8.22
C PHE A 152 -14.41 -41.01 -8.92
N ASP A 153 -15.62 -40.47 -8.81
CA ASP A 153 -16.76 -40.85 -9.66
C ASP A 153 -16.81 -39.88 -10.84
N VAL A 154 -16.44 -40.38 -12.03
CA VAL A 154 -16.32 -39.56 -13.24
C VAL A 154 -17.59 -39.72 -14.10
N PRO A 155 -18.40 -38.67 -14.26
CA PRO A 155 -19.58 -38.72 -15.11
C PRO A 155 -19.19 -38.73 -16.60
N LEU A 156 -19.87 -39.58 -17.37
CA LEU A 156 -19.68 -39.77 -18.81
C LEU A 156 -20.88 -39.26 -19.62
N PHE A 157 -22.10 -39.56 -19.17
CA PHE A 157 -23.34 -39.14 -19.84
C PHE A 157 -24.38 -38.63 -18.84
N GLU A 158 -25.12 -37.61 -19.26
CA GLU A 158 -26.26 -37.09 -18.50
C GLU A 158 -27.52 -37.96 -18.67
N ARG A 159 -28.26 -38.20 -17.59
CA ARG A 159 -29.56 -38.88 -17.61
C ARG A 159 -30.68 -37.86 -17.88
N THR A 160 -30.86 -37.42 -19.12
CA THR A 160 -31.93 -36.47 -19.48
C THR A 160 -33.11 -37.17 -20.17
N THR A 161 -34.04 -37.68 -19.38
CA THR A 161 -35.34 -38.24 -19.83
C THR A 161 -36.48 -37.21 -20.06
N PRO A 162 -36.57 -36.02 -19.40
CA PRO A 162 -37.83 -35.27 -19.37
C PRO A 162 -38.33 -34.76 -20.73
N ARG A 163 -37.41 -34.41 -21.63
CA ARG A 163 -37.77 -33.71 -22.88
C ARG A 163 -38.48 -34.61 -23.89
N PHE A 164 -38.23 -35.91 -23.85
CA PHE A 164 -38.81 -36.87 -24.79
C PHE A 164 -40.23 -37.29 -24.44
N LEU A 165 -40.65 -37.14 -23.17
CA LEU A 165 -41.98 -37.56 -22.71
C LEU A 165 -43.04 -36.44 -22.77
N GLN A 166 -42.64 -35.17 -22.82
CA GLN A 166 -43.59 -34.04 -22.84
C GLN A 166 -44.21 -33.76 -24.22
N ALA A 167 -43.57 -34.19 -25.31
CA ALA A 167 -43.98 -33.83 -26.67
C ALA A 167 -45.27 -34.54 -27.16
N SER A 168 -45.68 -35.64 -26.53
CA SER A 168 -46.85 -36.41 -26.96
C SER A 168 -48.18 -35.95 -26.33
N GLU A 169 -48.16 -35.21 -25.23
CA GLU A 169 -49.38 -34.79 -24.53
C GLU A 169 -50.04 -33.55 -25.14
N SER A 170 -49.25 -32.67 -25.77
CA SER A 170 -49.75 -31.43 -26.39
C SER A 170 -50.34 -31.59 -27.79
N ALA A 171 -50.32 -32.80 -28.38
CA ALA A 171 -50.75 -33.04 -29.76
C ALA A 171 -52.19 -33.57 -29.92
N THR A 172 -52.92 -33.85 -28.84
CA THR A 172 -54.28 -34.47 -28.91
C THR A 172 -55.41 -33.52 -28.45
N GLY A 173 -55.10 -32.27 -28.12
CA GLY A 173 -56.08 -31.29 -27.64
C GLY A 173 -56.16 -30.05 -28.51
N SER A 174 -56.73 -30.14 -29.70
CA SER A 174 -57.26 -29.00 -30.48
C SER A 174 -58.34 -29.48 -31.45
#